data_AF-K8GMG5-F1
#
_entry.id   AF-K8GMG5-F1
#
_cell.length_a   1.000
_cell.length_b   1.000
_cell.length_c   1.000
_cell.angle_alpha   90.00
_cell.angle_beta   90.00
_cell.angle_gamma   90.00
#
_symmetry.space_group_name_H-M   'P 1'
#
loop_
_entity.id
_entity.type
_entity.pdbx_description
1 polymer ?
#
loop_
_entity_poly.entity_id
_entity_poly.type
_entity_poly.pdbx_seq_one_letter_code
_entity_poly.pdbx_strand_id
1 'polypeptide(L)'
;MTTQLETVTKPKGYVTNSNLTLFAVATALFPRVLIPLKIPSVINFLHFAMIPLACGSTLLNSRSKDPKQVALSKQLLGGLFFFLIVVFASALLNDAGVVNAVLSYLLLAEPFILILTIVSLPMAPDNYERFRTWILQCAMINLIFAYVQKYVFRLDRLIGLEDNVKGIFIGQGAGHVIGGSVAMTFAVYYFVTAKSKPFWFRVAIVLACFNHLIISDTKQVLLSFIAAYVLLYLINVKDIRKTLMYLVLGVIAGSAFLWAIYNIEYLEPYTVWIRPEIYGPDGEATRLKFATFRIAVGHYHSPLNWLLGLGPGHTVGRLGGWMLYAYWNLLGPLGATMHIASAEVWMAVGASWLGDQSSLFSPLFGWAGIWGDLGILGIAAYFYLAFIVWQKVCVIDLSKYLMLTVFVFGLIFSQLEEPGYTLFVATMIGLGWQDYQNNVRNKLAQQ
;
A
#
# COMPACT_ATOMS: atom_id res chain seq x y z
N MET A 1 41.70 30.76 14.89
CA MET A 1 41.93 29.92 13.69
C MET A 1 40.59 29.52 13.11
N THR A 2 40.14 30.25 12.10
CA THR A 2 38.94 29.97 11.31
C THR A 2 39.31 28.93 10.26
N THR A 3 39.11 27.65 10.58
CA THR A 3 39.20 26.56 9.60
C THR A 3 38.05 26.72 8.62
N GLN A 4 38.30 27.44 7.52
CA GLN A 4 37.43 27.40 6.34
C GLN A 4 37.47 25.96 5.83
N LEU A 5 36.38 25.23 6.06
CA LEU A 5 36.15 23.93 5.43
C LEU A 5 36.13 24.16 3.92
N GLU A 6 37.19 23.77 3.23
CA GLU A 6 37.24 23.74 1.78
C GLU A 6 36.01 22.98 1.28
N THR A 7 35.17 23.68 0.51
CA THR A 7 34.04 23.07 -0.18
C THR A 7 34.58 22.14 -1.24
N VAL A 8 34.71 20.85 -0.90
CA VAL A 8 35.07 19.80 -1.84
C VAL A 8 34.07 19.87 -3.00
N THR A 9 34.56 20.28 -4.17
CA THR A 9 33.79 20.37 -5.40
C THR A 9 33.35 18.97 -5.78
N LYS A 10 32.04 18.72 -5.69
CA LYS A 10 31.49 17.41 -6.07
C LYS A 10 31.73 17.18 -7.58
N PRO A 11 32.20 15.99 -7.98
CA PRO A 11 32.41 15.70 -9.40
C PRO A 11 31.10 15.81 -10.18
N LYS A 12 31.17 16.32 -11.43
CA LYS A 12 30.03 16.35 -12.36
C LYS A 12 29.46 14.94 -12.51
N GLY A 13 28.17 14.77 -12.29
CA GLY A 13 27.48 13.47 -12.39
C GLY A 13 27.25 12.72 -11.07
N TYR A 14 27.59 13.30 -9.91
CA TYR A 14 27.34 12.65 -8.61
C TYR A 14 25.83 12.53 -8.31
N VAL A 15 25.30 11.30 -8.34
CA VAL A 15 23.93 11.00 -7.92
C VAL A 15 23.87 10.95 -6.40
N THR A 16 23.17 11.91 -5.79
CA THR A 16 22.92 11.89 -4.34
C THR A 16 21.95 10.78 -3.97
N ASN A 17 22.09 10.18 -2.79
CA ASN A 17 21.18 9.11 -2.32
C ASN A 17 19.69 9.53 -2.30
N SER A 18 19.38 10.81 -2.10
CA SER A 18 18.01 11.33 -2.22
C SER A 18 17.46 11.18 -3.64
N ASN A 19 18.23 11.59 -4.66
CA ASN A 19 17.87 11.41 -6.06
C ASN A 19 17.74 9.93 -6.44
N LEU A 20 18.63 9.07 -5.93
CA LEU A 20 18.52 7.62 -6.15
C LEU A 20 17.23 7.05 -5.54
N THR A 21 16.86 7.50 -4.34
CA THR A 21 15.61 7.10 -3.68
C THR A 21 14.38 7.60 -4.43
N LEU A 22 14.38 8.85 -4.91
CA LEU A 22 13.30 9.38 -5.75
C LEU A 22 13.17 8.59 -7.06
N PHE A 23 14.29 8.28 -7.69
CA PHE A 23 14.31 7.46 -8.89
C PHE A 23 13.75 6.05 -8.62
N ALA A 24 14.12 5.42 -7.50
CA ALA A 24 13.57 4.13 -7.10
C ALA A 24 12.05 4.16 -6.84
N VAL A 25 11.52 5.24 -6.27
CA VAL A 25 10.05 5.44 -6.17
C VAL A 25 9.43 5.65 -7.55
N ALA A 26 10.10 6.39 -8.45
CA ALA A 26 9.65 6.62 -9.82
C ALA A 26 9.46 5.32 -10.60
N THR A 27 10.35 4.34 -10.40
CA THR A 27 10.30 3.06 -11.12
C THR A 27 9.13 2.17 -10.71
N ALA A 28 8.44 2.46 -9.60
CA ALA A 28 7.18 1.83 -9.22
C ALA A 28 5.94 2.60 -9.71
N LEU A 29 6.03 3.94 -9.79
CA LEU A 29 4.90 4.81 -10.12
C LEU A 29 4.66 4.96 -11.63
N PHE A 30 5.72 5.13 -12.41
CA PHE A 30 5.62 5.48 -13.83
C PHE A 30 5.90 4.38 -14.87
N PRO A 31 6.34 3.14 -14.54
CA PRO A 31 6.74 2.19 -15.59
C PRO A 31 5.57 1.89 -16.53
N ARG A 32 4.34 1.86 -16.01
CA ARG A 32 3.15 1.55 -16.79
C ARG A 32 2.74 2.63 -17.80
N VAL A 33 3.12 3.88 -17.58
CA VAL A 33 2.90 4.97 -18.55
C VAL A 33 3.69 4.74 -19.84
N LEU A 34 4.77 3.95 -19.77
CA LEU A 34 5.64 3.61 -20.89
C LEU A 34 5.14 2.41 -21.70
N ILE A 35 4.24 1.57 -21.16
CA ILE A 35 3.73 0.37 -21.85
C ILE A 35 2.98 0.71 -23.15
N PRO A 36 2.09 1.73 -23.21
CA PRO A 36 1.46 2.14 -24.47
C PRO A 36 2.45 2.52 -25.57
N LEU A 37 3.69 2.89 -25.21
CA LEU A 37 4.79 3.16 -26.15
C LEU A 37 5.50 1.88 -26.63
N LYS A 38 4.92 0.70 -26.38
CA LYS A 38 5.48 -0.63 -26.70
C LYS A 38 6.78 -0.96 -25.97
N ILE A 39 7.06 -0.28 -24.85
CA ILE A 39 8.20 -0.62 -24.00
C ILE A 39 7.93 -1.96 -23.29
N PRO A 40 8.91 -2.90 -23.24
CA PRO A 40 8.71 -4.23 -22.67
C PRO A 40 8.24 -4.20 -21.21
N SER A 41 7.35 -5.13 -20.83
CA SER A 41 6.76 -5.18 -19.49
C SER A 41 7.76 -5.47 -18.36
N VAL A 42 8.98 -5.89 -18.68
CA VAL A 42 10.10 -6.08 -17.74
C VAL A 42 10.37 -4.80 -16.92
N ILE A 43 10.10 -3.62 -17.47
CA ILE A 43 10.28 -2.35 -16.73
C ILE A 43 9.39 -2.25 -15.49
N ASN A 44 8.27 -2.99 -15.44
CA ASN A 44 7.38 -3.03 -14.28
C ASN A 44 8.02 -3.69 -13.06
N PHE A 45 9.14 -4.40 -13.25
CA PHE A 45 9.90 -5.08 -12.22
C PHE A 45 11.11 -4.25 -11.75
N LEU A 46 11.36 -3.09 -12.35
CA LEU A 46 12.57 -2.31 -12.07
C LEU A 46 12.66 -1.85 -10.61
N HIS A 47 11.52 -1.61 -9.96
CA HIS A 47 11.48 -1.24 -8.54
C HIS A 47 12.08 -2.31 -7.61
N PHE A 48 11.92 -3.60 -7.94
CA PHE A 48 12.50 -4.72 -7.19
C PHE A 48 14.03 -4.67 -7.10
N ALA A 49 14.70 -4.06 -8.08
CA ALA A 49 16.13 -3.81 -8.03
C ALA A 49 16.44 -2.44 -7.42
N MET A 50 15.74 -1.39 -7.88
CA MET A 50 16.08 -0.02 -7.53
C MET A 50 15.86 0.32 -6.06
N ILE A 51 14.83 -0.24 -5.40
CA ILE A 51 14.54 0.01 -4.00
C ILE A 51 15.62 -0.59 -3.08
N PRO A 52 15.99 -1.89 -3.19
CA PRO A 52 17.14 -2.43 -2.45
C PRO A 52 18.47 -1.73 -2.77
N LEU A 53 18.71 -1.34 -4.03
CA LEU A 53 19.93 -0.60 -4.41
C LEU A 53 20.00 0.77 -3.73
N ALA A 54 18.89 1.52 -3.70
CA ALA A 54 18.81 2.79 -2.99
C ALA A 54 19.07 2.61 -1.49
N CYS A 55 18.52 1.55 -0.89
CA CYS A 55 18.75 1.19 0.49
C CYS A 55 20.22 0.86 0.76
N GLY A 56 20.82 -0.04 -0.03
CA GLY A 56 22.22 -0.44 0.10
C GLY A 56 23.17 0.74 -0.04
N SER A 57 23.00 1.57 -1.08
CA SER A 57 23.79 2.79 -1.27
C SER A 57 23.64 3.74 -0.08
N THR A 58 22.43 3.90 0.44
CA THR A 58 22.17 4.76 1.59
C THR A 58 22.85 4.22 2.84
N LEU A 59 22.75 2.93 3.15
CA LEU A 59 23.34 2.34 4.34
C LEU A 59 24.88 2.39 4.30
N LEU A 60 25.48 2.14 3.14
CA LEU A 60 26.94 2.19 2.96
C LEU A 60 27.51 3.62 3.05
N ASN A 61 26.75 4.61 2.59
CA ASN A 61 27.20 6.01 2.54
C ASN A 61 26.65 6.87 3.68
N SER A 62 25.69 6.38 4.48
CA SER A 62 25.09 7.14 5.57
C SER A 62 26.12 7.34 6.66
N ARG A 63 26.34 8.61 7.01
CA ARG A 63 27.22 9.02 8.10
C ARG A 63 26.43 9.42 9.34
N SER A 64 25.18 8.96 9.49
CA SER A 64 24.40 9.33 10.67
C SER A 64 25.09 8.83 11.94
N LYS A 65 25.37 9.79 12.84
CA LYS A 65 25.96 9.51 14.16
C LYS A 65 24.90 9.38 15.26
N ASP A 66 23.61 9.57 14.93
CA ASP A 66 22.54 9.47 15.93
C ASP A 66 22.34 8.00 16.37
N PRO A 67 22.62 7.67 17.64
CA PRO A 67 22.47 6.30 18.14
C PRO A 67 21.04 5.76 18.00
N LYS A 68 20.02 6.63 18.08
CA LYS A 68 18.61 6.22 17.95
C LYS A 68 18.28 5.82 16.52
N GLN A 69 18.73 6.62 15.54
CA GLN A 69 18.56 6.33 14.12
C GLN A 69 19.32 5.06 13.70
N VAL A 70 20.53 4.84 14.23
CA VAL A 70 21.31 3.62 14.00
C VAL A 70 20.60 2.40 14.60
N ALA A 71 20.12 2.49 15.85
CA ALA A 71 19.40 1.40 16.49
C ALA A 71 18.10 1.04 15.74
N LEU A 72 17.35 2.05 15.28
CA LEU A 72 16.17 1.85 14.43
C LEU A 72 16.53 1.15 13.13
N SER A 73 17.60 1.60 12.45
CA SER A 73 18.05 1.00 11.19
C SER A 73 18.44 -0.47 11.38
N LYS A 74 19.16 -0.80 12.47
CA LYS A 74 19.53 -2.18 12.83
C LYS A 74 18.31 -3.05 13.12
N GLN A 75 17.30 -2.52 13.82
CA GLN A 75 16.08 -3.27 14.12
C GLN A 75 15.25 -3.56 12.86
N LEU A 76 15.10 -2.57 11.97
CA LEU A 76 14.42 -2.79 10.68
C LEU A 76 15.18 -3.80 9.83
N LEU A 77 16.51 -3.71 9.75
CA LEU A 77 17.34 -4.71 9.04
C LEU A 77 17.17 -6.11 9.64
N GLY A 78 17.20 -6.24 10.97
CA GLY A 78 16.99 -7.51 11.65
C GLY A 78 15.60 -8.10 11.39
N GLY A 79 14.55 -7.26 11.42
CA GLY A 79 13.19 -7.66 11.07
C GLY A 79 13.04 -8.09 9.61
N LEU A 80 13.67 -7.37 8.67
CA LEU A 80 13.68 -7.70 7.25
C LEU A 80 14.38 -9.03 7.00
N PHE A 81 15.52 -9.25 7.65
CA PHE A 81 16.25 -10.52 7.57
C PHE A 81 15.46 -11.68 8.19
N PHE A 82 14.80 -11.47 9.33
CA PHE A 82 13.92 -12.48 9.91
C PHE A 82 12.76 -12.83 8.98
N PHE A 83 12.11 -11.81 8.39
CA PHE A 83 11.04 -12.02 7.42
C PHE A 83 11.53 -12.78 6.18
N LEU A 84 12.73 -12.48 5.68
CA LEU A 84 13.37 -13.22 4.59
C LEU A 84 13.54 -14.71 4.93
N ILE A 85 14.02 -15.03 6.14
CA ILE A 85 14.14 -16.43 6.61
C ILE A 85 12.78 -17.13 6.58
N VAL A 86 11.72 -16.47 7.05
CA VAL A 86 10.37 -17.06 7.05
C VAL A 86 9.87 -17.34 5.64
N VAL A 87 10.09 -16.41 4.70
CA VAL A 87 9.73 -16.61 3.28
C VAL A 87 10.46 -17.78 2.66
N PHE A 88 11.77 -17.90 2.88
CA PHE A 88 12.56 -19.03 2.36
C PHE A 88 12.24 -20.35 3.05
N ALA A 89 11.95 -20.35 4.35
CA ALA A 89 11.51 -21.54 5.07
C ALA A 89 10.16 -22.04 4.54
N SER A 90 9.23 -21.12 4.27
CA SER A 90 7.95 -21.43 3.62
C SER A 90 8.13 -21.97 2.21
N ALA A 91 9.03 -21.38 1.41
CA ALA A 91 9.34 -21.88 0.07
C ALA A 91 9.93 -23.29 0.09
N LEU A 92 10.89 -23.54 0.98
CA LEU A 92 11.53 -24.84 1.12
C LEU A 92 10.55 -25.93 1.59
N LEU A 93 9.65 -25.61 2.52
CA LEU A 93 8.64 -26.56 3.01
C LEU A 93 7.67 -27.01 1.91
N ASN A 94 7.39 -26.13 0.95
CA ASN A 94 6.32 -26.30 -0.04
C ASN A 94 6.84 -26.40 -1.48
N ASP A 95 8.13 -26.67 -1.66
CA ASP A 95 8.79 -26.77 -2.97
C ASP A 95 8.51 -25.57 -3.90
N ALA A 96 8.33 -24.38 -3.33
CA ALA A 96 8.12 -23.16 -4.10
C ALA A 96 9.44 -22.70 -4.72
N GLY A 97 9.38 -22.23 -5.96
CA GLY A 97 10.54 -21.75 -6.70
C GLY A 97 11.29 -20.64 -5.96
N VAL A 98 12.62 -20.58 -6.13
CA VAL A 98 13.44 -19.48 -5.55
C VAL A 98 12.97 -18.11 -6.06
N VAL A 99 12.53 -18.04 -7.31
CA VAL A 99 11.93 -16.83 -7.90
C VAL A 99 10.69 -16.41 -7.11
N ASN A 100 9.84 -17.36 -6.71
CA ASN A 100 8.68 -17.07 -5.90
C ASN A 100 9.07 -16.47 -4.55
N ALA A 101 10.04 -17.08 -3.86
CA ALA A 101 10.54 -16.59 -2.57
C ALA A 101 11.08 -15.16 -2.66
N VAL A 102 11.93 -14.89 -3.67
CA VAL A 102 12.52 -13.56 -3.87
C VAL A 102 11.45 -12.52 -4.20
N LEU A 103 10.53 -12.81 -5.13
CA LEU A 103 9.50 -11.85 -5.53
C LEU A 103 8.47 -11.62 -4.43
N SER A 104 8.05 -12.67 -3.72
CA SER A 104 7.13 -12.55 -2.57
C SER A 104 7.74 -11.72 -1.45
N TYR A 105 9.02 -11.98 -1.12
CA TYR A 105 9.74 -11.16 -0.16
C TYR A 105 9.79 -9.70 -0.59
N LEU A 106 10.20 -9.41 -1.84
CA LEU A 106 10.31 -8.03 -2.30
C LEU A 106 8.96 -7.31 -2.35
N LEU A 107 7.89 -7.96 -2.83
CA LEU A 107 6.54 -7.38 -2.87
C LEU A 107 6.05 -6.91 -1.50
N LEU A 108 6.37 -7.65 -0.43
CA LEU A 108 5.94 -7.35 0.93
C LEU A 108 6.96 -6.48 1.71
N ALA A 109 8.25 -6.66 1.44
CA ALA A 109 9.34 -6.01 2.18
C ALA A 109 9.70 -4.61 1.66
N GLU A 110 9.46 -4.33 0.38
CA GLU A 110 9.75 -3.06 -0.29
C GLU A 110 9.36 -1.79 0.48
N PRO A 111 8.13 -1.64 1.01
CA PRO A 111 7.77 -0.46 1.79
C PRO A 111 8.64 -0.28 3.03
N PHE A 112 9.05 -1.38 3.69
CA PHE A 112 9.94 -1.33 4.85
C PHE A 112 11.39 -1.04 4.48
N ILE A 113 11.87 -1.58 3.36
CA ILE A 113 13.19 -1.26 2.79
C ILE A 113 13.25 0.23 2.42
N LEU A 114 12.18 0.78 1.84
CA LEU A 114 12.10 2.20 1.50
C LEU A 114 12.04 3.09 2.76
N ILE A 115 11.26 2.70 3.78
CA ILE A 115 11.25 3.41 5.07
C ILE A 115 12.64 3.41 5.70
N LEU A 116 13.32 2.25 5.74
CA LEU A 116 14.68 2.14 6.20
C LEU A 116 15.61 3.09 5.42
N THR A 117 15.50 3.11 4.09
CA THR A 117 16.26 4.02 3.23
C THR A 117 16.03 5.47 3.64
N ILE A 118 14.77 5.93 3.71
CA ILE A 118 14.44 7.32 4.02
C ILE A 118 14.87 7.68 5.44
N VAL A 119 14.64 6.82 6.42
CA VAL A 119 15.03 7.06 7.81
C VAL A 119 16.54 7.10 7.97
N SER A 120 17.31 6.34 7.18
CA SER A 120 18.78 6.36 7.21
C SER A 120 19.40 7.55 6.44
N LEU A 121 18.61 8.32 5.68
CA LEU A 121 19.09 9.50 4.96
C LEU A 121 19.22 10.72 5.89
N PRO A 122 20.41 11.33 6.02
CA PRO A 122 20.54 12.66 6.60
C PRO A 122 20.08 13.71 5.58
N MET A 123 18.81 14.10 5.62
CA MET A 123 18.29 15.15 4.73
C MET A 123 18.48 16.54 5.36
N ALA A 124 19.14 17.44 4.63
CA ALA A 124 19.10 18.87 4.93
C ALA A 124 17.71 19.45 4.57
N PRO A 125 17.27 20.58 5.17
CA PRO A 125 15.96 21.17 4.91
C PRO A 125 15.64 21.38 3.42
N ASP A 126 16.59 21.91 2.64
CA ASP A 126 16.40 22.14 1.21
C ASP A 126 16.21 20.83 0.42
N ASN A 127 16.97 19.79 0.77
CA ASN A 127 16.85 18.47 0.17
C ASN A 127 15.53 17.80 0.54
N TYR A 128 15.06 17.99 1.77
CA TYR A 128 13.75 17.53 2.22
C TYR A 128 12.62 18.20 1.43
N GLU A 129 12.62 19.53 1.28
CA GLU A 129 11.58 20.22 0.52
C GLU A 129 11.60 19.84 -0.97
N ARG A 130 12.78 19.65 -1.57
CA ARG A 130 12.90 19.13 -2.93
C ARG A 130 12.31 17.72 -3.05
N PHE A 131 12.67 16.82 -2.14
CA PHE A 131 12.17 15.45 -2.12
C PHE A 131 10.64 15.44 -1.98
N ARG A 132 10.11 16.17 -1.00
CA ARG A 132 8.69 16.33 -0.75
C ARG A 132 7.96 16.89 -1.97
N THR A 133 8.48 17.95 -2.58
CA THR A 133 7.88 18.58 -3.77
C THR A 133 7.77 17.59 -4.92
N TRP A 134 8.82 16.79 -5.17
CA TRP A 134 8.81 15.79 -6.23
C TRP A 134 7.72 14.72 -6.00
N ILE A 135 7.57 14.22 -4.78
CA ILE A 135 6.53 13.23 -4.44
C ILE A 135 5.12 13.82 -4.62
N LEU A 136 4.90 15.07 -4.20
CA LEU A 136 3.62 15.75 -4.40
C LEU A 136 3.33 16.02 -5.88
N GLN A 137 4.37 16.29 -6.69
CA GLN A 137 4.23 16.39 -8.14
C GLN A 137 3.83 15.06 -8.76
N CYS A 138 4.39 13.92 -8.32
CA CYS A 138 3.97 12.60 -8.81
C CYS A 138 2.48 12.33 -8.52
N ALA A 139 2.00 12.67 -7.33
CA ALA A 139 0.59 12.55 -6.98
C ALA A 139 -0.31 13.47 -7.82
N MET A 140 0.15 14.69 -8.10
CA MET A 140 -0.54 15.63 -8.98
C MET A 140 -0.59 15.10 -10.42
N ILE A 141 0.49 14.51 -10.92
CA ILE A 141 0.52 13.89 -12.26
C ILE A 141 -0.48 12.73 -12.32
N ASN A 142 -0.54 11.87 -11.29
CA ASN A 142 -1.56 10.83 -11.18
C ASN A 142 -2.99 11.38 -11.28
N LEU A 143 -3.27 12.47 -10.56
CA LEU A 143 -4.55 13.16 -10.61
C LEU A 143 -4.86 13.71 -12.01
N ILE A 144 -3.91 14.43 -12.62
CA ILE A 144 -4.06 14.97 -13.98
C ILE A 144 -4.31 13.85 -15.00
N PHE A 145 -3.57 12.75 -14.92
CA PHE A 145 -3.78 11.59 -15.80
C PHE A 145 -5.19 11.02 -15.70
N ALA A 146 -5.73 10.90 -14.49
CA ALA A 146 -7.10 10.42 -14.30
C ALA A 146 -8.14 11.34 -14.95
N TYR A 147 -7.96 12.65 -14.82
CA TYR A 147 -8.83 13.64 -15.46
C TYR A 147 -8.70 13.61 -16.98
N VAL A 148 -7.49 13.49 -17.53
CA VAL A 148 -7.27 13.33 -18.97
C VAL A 148 -7.95 12.06 -19.47
N GLN A 149 -7.79 10.93 -18.77
CA GLN A 149 -8.44 9.66 -19.10
C GLN A 149 -9.97 9.78 -19.15
N LYS A 150 -10.57 10.43 -18.16
CA LYS A 150 -12.03 10.61 -18.07
C LYS A 150 -12.56 11.63 -19.08
N TYR A 151 -12.00 12.83 -19.13
CA TYR A 151 -12.60 13.96 -19.85
C TYR A 151 -12.08 14.12 -21.27
N VAL A 152 -10.83 13.75 -21.54
CA VAL A 152 -10.21 13.87 -22.88
C VAL A 152 -10.38 12.57 -23.66
N PHE A 153 -9.94 11.44 -23.08
CA PHE A 153 -9.97 10.15 -23.77
C PHE A 153 -11.29 9.39 -23.63
N ARG A 154 -12.18 9.81 -22.72
CA ARG A 154 -13.47 9.15 -22.48
C ARG A 154 -13.33 7.65 -22.22
N LEU A 155 -12.26 7.25 -21.51
CA LEU A 155 -11.99 5.83 -21.24
C LEU A 155 -13.10 5.18 -20.40
N ASP A 156 -13.87 5.99 -19.69
CA ASP A 156 -15.06 5.58 -18.94
C ASP A 156 -16.18 4.97 -19.80
N ARG A 157 -16.12 5.15 -21.12
CA ARG A 157 -17.10 4.63 -22.08
C ARG A 157 -16.68 3.32 -22.75
N LEU A 158 -15.46 2.84 -22.49
CA LEU A 158 -14.98 1.57 -23.02
C LEU A 158 -15.58 0.40 -22.22
N ILE A 159 -15.54 -0.81 -22.79
CA ILE A 159 -15.95 -2.04 -22.08
C ILE A 159 -15.13 -2.17 -20.78
N GLY A 160 -15.79 -2.50 -19.65
CA GLY A 160 -15.23 -2.35 -18.30
C GLY A 160 -15.50 -0.97 -17.65
N LEU A 161 -16.18 -0.08 -18.38
CA LEU A 161 -16.72 1.23 -18.03
C LEU A 161 -15.85 2.03 -17.05
N GLU A 162 -16.06 1.93 -15.74
CA GLU A 162 -15.49 2.85 -14.76
C GLU A 162 -14.06 2.49 -14.31
N ASP A 163 -13.68 1.21 -14.38
CA ASP A 163 -12.36 0.70 -14.00
C ASP A 163 -11.23 1.19 -14.92
N ASN A 164 -11.58 1.81 -16.05
CA ASN A 164 -10.65 2.25 -17.07
C ASN A 164 -9.92 3.57 -16.73
N VAL A 165 -10.38 4.31 -15.71
CA VAL A 165 -9.68 5.50 -15.20
C VAL A 165 -8.71 5.09 -14.09
N LYS A 166 -7.40 5.09 -14.41
CA LYS A 166 -6.34 4.48 -13.57
C LYS A 166 -5.23 5.45 -13.16
N GLY A 167 -5.30 6.71 -13.58
CA GLY A 167 -4.21 7.66 -13.39
C GLY A 167 -2.93 7.18 -14.08
N ILE A 168 -1.79 7.19 -13.39
CA ILE A 168 -0.51 6.71 -13.96
C ILE A 168 -0.39 5.18 -14.05
N PHE A 169 -1.33 4.43 -13.45
CA PHE A 169 -1.29 2.96 -13.38
C PHE A 169 -2.01 2.29 -14.56
N ILE A 170 -1.80 2.81 -15.76
CA ILE A 170 -2.47 2.37 -17.00
C ILE A 170 -2.15 0.89 -17.29
N GLY A 171 -3.13 0.12 -17.79
CA GLY A 171 -2.92 -1.28 -18.12
C GLY A 171 -2.72 -2.21 -16.91
N GLN A 172 -2.96 -1.72 -15.69
CA GLN A 172 -3.01 -2.55 -14.48
C GLN A 172 -4.45 -2.96 -14.17
N GLY A 173 -4.70 -4.22 -13.82
CA GLY A 173 -6.04 -4.70 -13.41
C GLY A 173 -6.61 -3.83 -12.28
N ALA A 174 -5.94 -3.80 -11.13
CA ALA A 174 -6.30 -2.96 -9.97
C ALA A 174 -5.86 -1.48 -10.08
N GLY A 175 -5.52 -0.99 -11.27
CA GLY A 175 -4.93 0.34 -11.45
C GLY A 175 -5.84 1.49 -11.01
N HIS A 176 -7.16 1.34 -11.19
CA HIS A 176 -8.15 2.33 -10.74
C HIS A 176 -8.10 2.49 -9.22
N VAL A 177 -8.12 1.38 -8.47
CA VAL A 177 -8.03 1.39 -7.00
C VAL A 177 -6.71 1.97 -6.51
N ILE A 178 -5.58 1.61 -7.14
CA ILE A 178 -4.25 2.13 -6.76
C ILE A 178 -4.19 3.65 -7.02
N GLY A 179 -4.66 4.11 -8.19
CA GLY A 179 -4.73 5.52 -8.55
C GLY A 179 -5.60 6.33 -7.57
N GLY A 180 -6.75 5.78 -7.19
CA GLY A 180 -7.64 6.34 -6.18
C GLY A 180 -7.01 6.39 -4.78
N SER A 181 -6.37 5.30 -4.34
CA SER A 181 -5.65 5.24 -3.06
C SER A 181 -4.53 6.29 -2.99
N VAL A 182 -3.72 6.43 -4.03
CA VAL A 182 -2.67 7.47 -4.11
C VAL A 182 -3.28 8.87 -4.05
N ALA A 183 -4.39 9.12 -4.75
CA ALA A 183 -5.08 10.41 -4.73
C ALA A 183 -5.63 10.75 -3.33
N MET A 184 -6.19 9.79 -2.61
CA MET A 184 -6.68 10.01 -1.25
C MET A 184 -5.57 10.20 -0.24
N THR A 185 -4.48 9.43 -0.33
CA THR A 185 -3.28 9.66 0.48
C THR A 185 -2.75 11.07 0.24
N PHE A 186 -2.70 11.51 -1.01
CA PHE A 186 -2.31 12.87 -1.38
C PHE A 186 -3.27 13.93 -0.81
N ALA A 187 -4.59 13.75 -0.93
CA ALA A 187 -5.59 14.66 -0.40
C ALA A 187 -5.41 14.89 1.10
N VAL A 188 -5.32 13.81 1.88
CA VAL A 188 -5.17 13.89 3.34
C VAL A 188 -3.82 14.52 3.70
N TYR A 189 -2.73 14.05 3.10
CA TYR A 189 -1.40 14.60 3.39
C TYR A 189 -1.32 16.09 3.06
N TYR A 190 -1.80 16.50 1.87
CA TYR A 190 -1.74 17.89 1.44
C TYR A 190 -2.59 18.79 2.34
N PHE A 191 -3.81 18.35 2.68
CA PHE A 191 -4.70 19.10 3.56
C PHE A 191 -4.10 19.33 4.96
N VAL A 192 -3.47 18.30 5.51
CA VAL A 192 -2.85 18.34 6.85
C VAL A 192 -1.55 19.15 6.84
N THR A 193 -0.65 18.92 5.88
CA THR A 193 0.72 19.45 5.94
C THR A 193 0.93 20.79 5.23
N ALA A 194 0.13 21.13 4.21
CA ALA A 194 0.33 22.36 3.43
C ALA A 194 -0.25 23.61 4.13
N LYS A 195 0.07 23.82 5.41
CA LYS A 195 -0.48 24.93 6.24
C LYS A 195 -0.15 26.33 5.70
N SER A 196 0.93 26.47 4.93
CA SER A 196 1.31 27.72 4.26
C SER A 196 0.39 28.10 3.09
N LYS A 197 -0.47 27.19 2.62
CA LYS A 197 -1.42 27.44 1.54
C LYS A 197 -2.81 27.81 2.11
N PRO A 198 -3.55 28.71 1.43
CA PRO A 198 -4.85 29.13 1.90
C PRO A 198 -5.81 27.95 1.99
N PHE A 199 -6.75 28.02 2.95
CA PHE A 199 -7.66 26.92 3.24
C PHE A 199 -8.49 26.48 2.02
N TRP A 200 -9.02 27.43 1.24
CA TRP A 200 -9.80 27.15 0.03
C TRP A 200 -9.02 26.32 -1.00
N PHE A 201 -7.71 26.58 -1.15
CA PHE A 201 -6.87 25.84 -2.10
C PHE A 201 -6.66 24.39 -1.63
N ARG A 202 -6.44 24.20 -0.33
CA ARG A 202 -6.34 22.86 0.26
C ARG A 202 -7.65 22.08 0.10
N VAL A 203 -8.79 22.72 0.30
CA VAL A 203 -10.12 22.12 0.06
C VAL A 203 -10.31 21.78 -1.42
N ALA A 204 -9.90 22.65 -2.34
CA ALA A 204 -9.99 22.39 -3.77
C ALA A 204 -9.20 21.13 -4.19
N ILE A 205 -7.99 20.93 -3.65
CA ILE A 205 -7.22 19.70 -3.89
C ILE A 205 -7.94 18.47 -3.36
N VAL A 206 -8.52 18.56 -2.16
CA VAL A 206 -9.31 17.46 -1.58
C VAL A 206 -10.48 17.12 -2.49
N LEU A 207 -11.28 18.11 -2.90
CA LEU A 207 -12.42 17.91 -3.80
C LEU A 207 -11.99 17.33 -5.15
N ALA A 208 -10.85 17.76 -5.69
CA ALA A 208 -10.32 17.22 -6.94
C ALA A 208 -9.95 15.72 -6.81
N CYS A 209 -9.34 15.32 -5.68
CA CYS A 209 -9.03 13.92 -5.39
C CYS A 209 -10.27 13.08 -5.09
N PHE A 210 -11.27 13.65 -4.43
CA PHE A 210 -12.57 12.99 -4.26
C PHE A 210 -13.26 12.76 -5.60
N ASN A 211 -13.19 13.73 -6.53
CA ASN A 211 -13.70 13.53 -7.87
C ASN A 211 -12.93 12.43 -8.62
N HIS A 212 -11.61 12.28 -8.40
CA HIS A 212 -10.86 11.12 -8.91
C HIS A 212 -11.50 9.80 -8.44
N LEU A 213 -11.81 9.65 -7.14
CA LEU A 213 -12.48 8.44 -6.66
C LEU A 213 -13.81 8.14 -7.36
N ILE A 214 -14.59 9.20 -7.62
CA ILE A 214 -15.89 9.08 -8.29
C ILE A 214 -15.70 8.65 -9.74
N ILE A 215 -14.77 9.26 -10.47
CA ILE A 215 -14.58 8.95 -11.90
C ILE A 215 -13.89 7.60 -12.15
N SER A 216 -13.20 7.03 -11.15
CA SER A 216 -12.56 5.72 -11.20
C SER A 216 -13.34 4.60 -10.52
N ASP A 217 -14.55 4.90 -10.03
CA ASP A 217 -15.40 4.02 -9.22
C ASP A 217 -14.70 3.28 -8.07
N THR A 218 -13.91 4.00 -7.29
CA THR A 218 -13.11 3.42 -6.19
C THR A 218 -13.70 3.68 -4.81
N LYS A 219 -15.02 3.48 -4.66
CA LYS A 219 -15.74 3.78 -3.41
C LYS A 219 -15.15 3.03 -2.19
N GLN A 220 -14.59 1.84 -2.39
CA GLN A 220 -13.98 1.07 -1.30
C GLN A 220 -12.69 1.73 -0.76
N VAL A 221 -12.00 2.56 -1.55
CA VAL A 221 -10.87 3.39 -1.08
C VAL A 221 -11.34 4.34 0.01
N LEU A 222 -12.46 5.03 -0.21
CA LEU A 222 -13.01 5.94 0.80
C LEU A 222 -13.37 5.19 2.08
N LEU A 223 -13.98 4.01 1.96
CA LEU A 223 -14.30 3.15 3.11
C LEU A 223 -13.04 2.80 3.92
N SER A 224 -11.94 2.43 3.26
CA SER A 224 -10.67 2.14 3.94
C SER A 224 -10.14 3.33 4.75
N PHE A 225 -10.21 4.53 4.18
CA PHE A 225 -9.76 5.76 4.84
C PHE A 225 -10.66 6.13 6.04
N ILE A 226 -11.98 5.93 5.93
CA ILE A 226 -12.93 6.15 7.04
C ILE A 226 -12.67 5.15 8.16
N ALA A 227 -12.58 3.85 7.84
CA ALA A 227 -12.32 2.80 8.81
C ALA A 227 -10.98 3.02 9.54
N ALA A 228 -9.92 3.40 8.82
CA ALA A 228 -8.64 3.75 9.43
C ALA A 228 -8.72 4.97 10.36
N TYR A 229 -9.58 5.93 10.05
CA TYR A 229 -9.80 7.11 10.90
C TYR A 229 -10.49 6.70 12.20
N VAL A 230 -11.53 5.86 12.10
CA VAL A 230 -12.21 5.28 13.27
C VAL A 230 -11.22 4.49 14.13
N LEU A 231 -10.39 3.63 13.54
CA LEU A 231 -9.35 2.89 14.27
C LEU A 231 -8.38 3.83 14.97
N LEU A 232 -7.89 4.88 14.29
CA LEU A 232 -6.99 5.85 14.90
C LEU A 232 -7.66 6.58 16.07
N TYR A 233 -8.92 6.98 15.90
CA TYR A 233 -9.70 7.62 16.95
C TYR A 233 -9.83 6.70 18.15
N LEU A 234 -10.19 5.43 17.96
CA LEU A 234 -10.32 4.41 19.00
C LEU A 234 -9.00 4.17 19.76
N ILE A 235 -7.86 4.13 19.05
CA ILE A 235 -6.53 3.97 19.67
C ILE A 235 -6.14 5.18 20.52
N ASN A 236 -6.59 6.37 20.13
CA ASN A 236 -6.25 7.64 20.79
C ASN A 236 -7.35 8.14 21.76
N VAL A 237 -8.30 7.29 22.15
CA VAL A 237 -9.37 7.67 23.08
C VAL A 237 -8.78 8.07 24.43
N LYS A 238 -8.94 9.35 24.77
CA LYS A 238 -8.67 9.86 26.13
C LYS A 238 -9.94 10.03 26.96
N ASP A 239 -11.07 10.29 26.29
CA ASP A 239 -12.35 10.58 26.91
C ASP A 239 -13.37 9.52 26.47
N ILE A 240 -13.54 8.52 27.33
CA ILE A 240 -14.46 7.40 27.10
C ILE A 240 -15.90 7.90 26.97
N ARG A 241 -16.27 8.95 27.72
CA ARG A 241 -17.63 9.52 27.70
C ARG A 241 -17.94 10.15 26.34
N LYS A 242 -17.04 10.99 25.82
CA LYS A 242 -17.21 11.57 24.46
C LYS A 242 -17.22 10.51 23.38
N THR A 243 -16.36 9.50 23.52
CA THR A 243 -16.32 8.36 22.57
C THR A 243 -17.64 7.63 22.54
N LEU A 244 -18.19 7.29 23.71
CA LEU A 244 -19.50 6.64 23.82
C LEU A 244 -20.62 7.52 23.26
N MET A 245 -20.58 8.83 23.53
CA MET A 245 -21.54 9.79 22.97
C MET A 245 -21.51 9.80 21.43
N TYR A 246 -20.33 9.86 20.81
CA TYR A 246 -20.23 9.82 19.35
C TYR A 246 -20.64 8.47 18.76
N LEU A 247 -20.36 7.36 19.46
CA LEU A 247 -20.81 6.04 19.05
C LEU A 247 -22.34 5.95 19.09
N VAL A 248 -22.97 6.43 20.16
CA VAL A 248 -24.44 6.49 20.28
C VAL A 248 -25.04 7.36 19.18
N LEU A 249 -24.49 8.56 18.94
CA LEU A 249 -24.93 9.43 17.85
C LEU A 249 -24.76 8.76 16.47
N GLY A 250 -23.67 8.03 16.26
CA GLY A 250 -23.42 7.26 15.04
C GLY A 250 -24.43 6.14 14.85
N VAL A 251 -24.78 5.40 15.91
CA VAL A 251 -25.81 4.35 15.88
C VAL A 251 -27.18 4.94 15.57
N ILE A 252 -27.54 6.07 16.20
CA ILE A 252 -28.81 6.77 15.93
C ILE A 252 -28.86 7.23 14.48
N ALA A 253 -27.81 7.89 13.99
CA ALA A 253 -27.73 8.36 12.60
C ALA A 253 -27.78 7.20 11.60
N GLY A 254 -27.04 6.11 11.86
CA GLY A 254 -27.06 4.91 11.04
C GLY A 254 -28.42 4.22 11.02
N SER A 255 -29.11 4.17 12.17
CA SER A 255 -30.47 3.61 12.27
C SER A 255 -31.49 4.48 11.52
N ALA A 256 -31.39 5.81 11.63
CA ALA A 256 -32.23 6.75 10.89
C ALA A 256 -31.99 6.65 9.38
N PHE A 257 -30.74 6.49 8.95
CA PHE A 257 -30.39 6.30 7.55
C PHE A 257 -30.90 4.95 7.02
N LEU A 258 -30.76 3.87 7.80
CA LEU A 258 -31.31 2.56 7.46
C LEU A 258 -32.84 2.62 7.32
N TRP A 259 -33.53 3.27 8.27
CA TRP A 259 -34.96 3.52 8.17
C TRP A 259 -35.29 4.31 6.90
N ALA A 260 -34.52 5.36 6.59
CA ALA A 260 -34.72 6.17 5.40
C ALA A 260 -34.57 5.36 4.10
N ILE A 261 -33.64 4.40 4.02
CA ILE A 261 -33.48 3.51 2.86
C ILE A 261 -34.76 2.74 2.55
N TYR A 262 -35.49 2.29 3.57
CA TYR A 262 -36.73 1.52 3.39
C TYR A 262 -37.99 2.38 3.23
N ASN A 263 -37.92 3.69 3.52
CA ASN A 263 -39.11 4.57 3.54
C ASN A 263 -39.01 5.73 2.55
N ILE A 264 -37.86 5.97 1.94
CA ILE A 264 -37.62 7.05 0.98
C ILE A 264 -37.19 6.43 -0.36
N GLU A 265 -38.03 6.58 -1.39
CA GLU A 265 -37.83 6.01 -2.74
C GLU A 265 -36.46 6.35 -3.33
N TYR A 266 -35.96 7.58 -3.13
CA TYR A 266 -34.65 8.01 -3.62
C TYR A 266 -33.47 7.20 -3.05
N LEU A 267 -33.67 6.53 -1.90
CA LEU A 267 -32.65 5.71 -1.25
C LEU A 267 -32.83 4.21 -1.52
N GLU A 268 -33.83 3.81 -2.30
CA GLU A 268 -34.08 2.40 -2.68
C GLU A 268 -32.85 1.71 -3.30
N PRO A 269 -31.98 2.34 -4.12
CA PRO A 269 -30.79 1.68 -4.67
C PRO A 269 -29.82 1.12 -3.61
N TYR A 270 -29.86 1.61 -2.36
CA TYR A 270 -29.04 1.07 -1.27
C TYR A 270 -29.52 -0.30 -0.76
N THR A 271 -30.77 -0.69 -1.03
CA THR A 271 -31.32 -2.00 -0.65
C THR A 271 -30.62 -3.17 -1.34
N VAL A 272 -29.98 -2.93 -2.50
CA VAL A 272 -29.17 -3.93 -3.22
C VAL A 272 -28.04 -4.47 -2.34
N TRP A 273 -27.49 -3.65 -1.45
CA TRP A 273 -26.36 -4.02 -0.59
C TRP A 273 -26.78 -4.42 0.83
N ILE A 274 -28.03 -4.17 1.23
CA ILE A 274 -28.56 -4.47 2.56
C ILE A 274 -29.41 -5.74 2.47
N ARG A 275 -28.75 -6.84 2.09
CA ARG A 275 -29.33 -8.17 1.91
C ARG A 275 -28.80 -9.12 2.99
N PRO A 276 -29.47 -9.27 4.14
CA PRO A 276 -28.95 -10.10 5.24
C PRO A 276 -28.59 -11.53 4.81
N GLU A 277 -29.29 -12.08 3.83
CA GLU A 277 -29.09 -13.42 3.27
C GLU A 277 -27.71 -13.63 2.66
N ILE A 278 -27.05 -12.60 2.13
CA ILE A 278 -25.71 -12.74 1.53
C ILE A 278 -24.59 -12.69 2.59
N TYR A 279 -24.88 -12.19 3.79
CA TYR A 279 -23.90 -11.97 4.87
C TYR A 279 -23.91 -13.06 5.95
N GLY A 280 -24.85 -14.00 5.91
CA GLY A 280 -24.87 -15.14 6.83
C GLY A 280 -23.62 -16.04 6.67
N PRO A 281 -23.39 -17.00 7.58
CA PRO A 281 -22.27 -17.94 7.49
C PRO A 281 -22.18 -18.68 6.15
N ASP A 282 -23.34 -19.06 5.61
CA ASP A 282 -23.50 -19.71 4.30
C ASP A 282 -23.89 -18.74 3.18
N GLY A 283 -23.97 -17.45 3.49
CA GLY A 283 -24.28 -16.39 2.54
C GLY A 283 -23.16 -16.23 1.50
N GLU A 284 -23.54 -15.82 0.30
CA GLU A 284 -22.62 -15.73 -0.85
C GLU A 284 -21.40 -14.86 -0.55
N ALA A 285 -21.59 -13.71 0.10
CA ALA A 285 -20.51 -12.77 0.40
C ALA A 285 -19.49 -13.38 1.37
N THR A 286 -19.98 -14.08 2.40
CA THR A 286 -19.13 -14.79 3.38
C THR A 286 -18.39 -15.94 2.72
N ARG A 287 -19.09 -16.78 1.95
CA ARG A 287 -18.49 -17.94 1.27
C ARG A 287 -17.42 -17.54 0.26
N LEU A 288 -17.63 -16.43 -0.46
CA LEU A 288 -16.67 -15.88 -1.40
C LEU A 288 -15.49 -15.26 -0.65
N LYS A 289 -15.73 -14.36 0.33
CA LYS A 289 -14.66 -13.66 1.04
C LYS A 289 -13.70 -14.60 1.75
N PHE A 290 -14.21 -15.65 2.37
CA PHE A 290 -13.41 -16.63 3.11
C PHE A 290 -13.01 -17.85 2.26
N ALA A 291 -13.24 -17.84 0.95
CA ALA A 291 -12.90 -18.95 0.06
C ALA A 291 -11.42 -19.33 0.16
N THR A 292 -10.51 -18.36 0.23
CA THR A 292 -9.07 -18.59 0.39
C THR A 292 -8.75 -19.47 1.58
N PHE A 293 -9.33 -19.18 2.75
CA PHE A 293 -9.02 -19.94 3.97
C PHE A 293 -9.50 -21.38 3.85
N ARG A 294 -10.71 -21.59 3.31
CA ARG A 294 -11.26 -22.93 3.09
C ARG A 294 -10.42 -23.73 2.10
N ILE A 295 -10.05 -23.12 0.98
CA ILE A 295 -9.30 -23.77 -0.10
C ILE A 295 -7.86 -24.05 0.34
N ALA A 296 -7.16 -23.06 0.89
CA ALA A 296 -5.76 -23.22 1.30
C ALA A 296 -5.60 -24.32 2.36
N VAL A 297 -6.48 -24.38 3.37
CA VAL A 297 -6.45 -25.46 4.38
C VAL A 297 -6.67 -26.84 3.73
N GLY A 298 -7.47 -26.93 2.66
CA GLY A 298 -7.66 -28.18 1.92
C GLY A 298 -6.40 -28.74 1.28
N HIS A 299 -5.37 -27.90 1.07
CA HIS A 299 -4.06 -28.28 0.52
C HIS A 299 -2.97 -28.43 1.60
N TYR A 300 -3.31 -28.39 2.89
CA TYR A 300 -2.32 -28.59 3.94
C TYR A 300 -1.93 -30.07 4.03
N HIS A 301 -0.65 -30.36 3.84
CA HIS A 301 -0.11 -31.72 3.89
C HIS A 301 0.58 -32.03 5.22
N SER A 302 0.88 -31.01 6.02
CA SER A 302 1.58 -31.10 7.30
C SER A 302 1.08 -30.05 8.30
N PRO A 303 1.14 -30.31 9.63
CA PRO A 303 0.90 -29.27 10.64
C PRO A 303 1.80 -28.03 10.47
N LEU A 304 2.98 -28.18 9.84
CA LEU A 304 3.87 -27.07 9.54
C LEU A 304 3.26 -26.05 8.56
N ASN A 305 2.31 -26.45 7.71
CA ASN A 305 1.62 -25.53 6.81
C ASN A 305 0.80 -24.48 7.57
N TRP A 306 0.35 -24.74 8.79
CA TRP A 306 -0.25 -23.70 9.63
C TRP A 306 0.73 -22.59 10.00
N LEU A 307 1.99 -22.95 10.22
CA LEU A 307 3.05 -22.01 10.59
C LEU A 307 3.63 -21.29 9.38
N LEU A 308 3.82 -22.00 8.27
CA LEU A 308 4.59 -21.54 7.11
C LEU A 308 3.79 -21.43 5.81
N GLY A 309 2.49 -21.72 5.81
CA GLY A 309 1.62 -21.60 4.63
C GLY A 309 1.89 -22.66 3.56
N LEU A 310 1.41 -22.39 2.35
CA LEU A 310 1.54 -23.23 1.16
C LEU A 310 2.72 -22.84 0.25
N GLY A 311 3.52 -21.85 0.67
CA GLY A 311 4.64 -21.36 -0.11
C GLY A 311 4.34 -20.01 -0.78
N PRO A 312 5.36 -19.16 -0.96
CA PRO A 312 5.22 -17.88 -1.65
C PRO A 312 4.67 -18.06 -3.07
N GLY A 313 3.65 -17.27 -3.43
CA GLY A 313 3.04 -17.31 -4.75
C GLY A 313 2.16 -18.53 -5.04
N HIS A 314 1.85 -19.35 -4.04
CA HIS A 314 0.99 -20.53 -4.20
C HIS A 314 -0.47 -20.30 -3.76
N THR A 315 -0.80 -19.13 -3.22
CA THR A 315 -2.17 -18.75 -2.85
C THR A 315 -2.65 -17.48 -3.56
N VAL A 316 -3.20 -16.49 -2.84
CA VAL A 316 -4.02 -15.39 -3.38
C VAL A 316 -3.38 -14.01 -3.26
N GLY A 317 -2.16 -13.94 -2.74
CA GLY A 317 -1.35 -12.72 -2.80
C GLY A 317 -1.12 -12.30 -4.26
N ARG A 318 -0.67 -11.09 -4.51
CA ARG A 318 -0.42 -10.56 -5.86
C ARG A 318 0.40 -11.50 -6.73
N LEU A 319 1.42 -12.14 -6.13
CA LEU A 319 2.28 -13.07 -6.83
C LEU A 319 1.49 -14.26 -7.41
N GLY A 320 0.82 -15.03 -6.54
CA GLY A 320 0.07 -16.23 -6.93
C GLY A 320 -1.28 -15.96 -7.57
N GLY A 321 -1.93 -14.88 -7.14
CA GLY A 321 -3.24 -14.45 -7.63
C GLY A 321 -3.22 -14.10 -9.11
N TRP A 322 -2.28 -13.30 -9.60
CA TRP A 322 -2.29 -12.97 -11.05
C TRP A 322 -0.92 -12.67 -11.64
N MET A 323 0.11 -12.35 -10.84
CA MET A 323 1.40 -11.96 -11.41
C MET A 323 2.11 -13.13 -12.10
N LEU A 324 2.11 -14.32 -11.49
CA LEU A 324 2.70 -15.51 -12.10
C LEU A 324 2.01 -15.89 -13.41
N TYR A 325 0.67 -15.82 -13.45
CA TYR A 325 -0.10 -16.06 -14.68
C TYR A 325 0.21 -15.01 -15.76
N ALA A 326 0.13 -13.73 -15.42
CA ALA A 326 0.32 -12.63 -16.38
C ALA A 326 1.75 -12.53 -16.93
N TYR A 327 2.74 -13.00 -16.16
CA TYR A 327 4.16 -12.91 -16.51
C TYR A 327 4.82 -14.29 -16.61
N TRP A 328 4.06 -15.36 -16.85
CA TRP A 328 4.58 -16.72 -16.87
C TRP A 328 5.72 -16.90 -17.88
N ASN A 329 5.60 -16.32 -19.07
CA ASN A 329 6.63 -16.38 -20.10
C ASN A 329 7.97 -15.76 -19.67
N LEU A 330 7.95 -14.86 -18.68
CA LEU A 330 9.15 -14.26 -18.11
C LEU A 330 9.65 -15.04 -16.88
N LEU A 331 8.73 -15.46 -16.01
CA LEU A 331 9.06 -15.99 -14.68
C LEU A 331 9.22 -17.51 -14.65
N GLY A 332 8.43 -18.24 -15.44
CA GLY A 332 8.48 -19.71 -15.54
C GLY A 332 9.86 -20.23 -15.93
N PRO A 333 10.50 -19.70 -17.00
CA PRO A 333 11.87 -20.11 -17.38
C PRO A 333 12.94 -19.84 -16.31
N LEU A 334 12.67 -18.94 -15.36
CA LEU A 334 13.57 -18.64 -14.24
C LEU A 334 13.36 -19.58 -13.05
N GLY A 335 12.44 -20.54 -13.14
CA GLY A 335 12.12 -21.50 -12.08
C GLY A 335 11.00 -21.04 -11.14
N ALA A 336 10.10 -20.17 -11.60
CA ALA A 336 8.88 -19.87 -10.84
C ALA A 336 7.89 -21.05 -10.88
N THR A 337 7.15 -21.24 -9.79
CA THR A 337 6.17 -22.34 -9.63
C THR A 337 4.76 -21.79 -9.42
N MET A 338 3.74 -22.53 -9.84
CA MET A 338 2.33 -22.24 -9.57
C MET A 338 1.69 -23.41 -8.82
N HIS A 339 0.66 -23.13 -8.04
CA HIS A 339 -0.06 -24.13 -7.26
C HIS A 339 -1.57 -24.12 -7.59
N ILE A 340 -2.22 -25.28 -7.47
CA ILE A 340 -3.63 -25.46 -7.84
C ILE A 340 -4.57 -24.62 -6.93
N ALA A 341 -4.18 -24.38 -5.68
CA ALA A 341 -4.95 -23.58 -4.73
C ALA A 341 -5.28 -22.17 -5.26
N SER A 342 -4.34 -21.49 -5.92
CA SER A 342 -4.59 -20.19 -6.56
C SER A 342 -5.68 -20.28 -7.63
N ALA A 343 -5.63 -21.33 -8.47
CA ALA A 343 -6.60 -21.57 -9.52
C ALA A 343 -7.99 -21.89 -8.95
N GLU A 344 -8.06 -22.70 -7.90
CA GLU A 344 -9.32 -23.03 -7.20
C GLU A 344 -9.98 -21.80 -6.58
N VAL A 345 -9.20 -20.85 -6.05
CA VAL A 345 -9.77 -19.59 -5.57
C VAL A 345 -10.36 -18.78 -6.72
N TRP A 346 -9.68 -18.69 -7.87
CA TRP A 346 -10.25 -18.03 -9.05
C TRP A 346 -11.50 -18.72 -9.58
N MET A 347 -11.57 -20.05 -9.52
CA MET A 347 -12.79 -20.79 -9.84
C MET A 347 -13.92 -20.42 -8.88
N ALA A 348 -13.64 -20.25 -7.59
CA ALA A 348 -14.62 -19.78 -6.62
C ALA A 348 -15.08 -18.33 -6.90
N VAL A 349 -14.17 -17.45 -7.36
CA VAL A 349 -14.54 -16.10 -7.82
C VAL A 349 -15.45 -16.17 -9.05
N GLY A 350 -15.07 -16.93 -10.07
CA GLY A 350 -15.85 -17.05 -11.31
C GLY A 350 -17.20 -17.76 -11.14
N ALA A 351 -17.35 -18.60 -10.10
CA ALA A 351 -18.60 -19.24 -9.75
C ALA A 351 -19.57 -18.31 -8.97
N SER A 352 -19.07 -17.20 -8.44
CA SER A 352 -19.84 -16.27 -7.63
C SER A 352 -20.35 -15.10 -8.46
N TRP A 353 -21.63 -14.76 -8.32
CA TRP A 353 -22.18 -13.53 -8.92
C TRP A 353 -21.64 -12.25 -8.27
N LEU A 354 -20.99 -12.34 -7.10
CA LEU A 354 -20.30 -11.22 -6.46
C LEU A 354 -18.85 -11.05 -6.96
N GLY A 355 -18.29 -12.07 -7.61
CA GLY A 355 -16.87 -12.15 -7.94
C GLY A 355 -16.40 -11.04 -8.89
N ASP A 356 -17.23 -10.67 -9.86
CA ASP A 356 -16.99 -9.59 -10.83
C ASP A 356 -17.65 -8.25 -10.43
N GLN A 357 -18.51 -8.24 -9.42
CA GLN A 357 -19.26 -7.04 -9.00
C GLN A 357 -18.64 -6.30 -7.81
N SER A 358 -17.89 -6.99 -6.94
CA SER A 358 -17.42 -6.37 -5.71
C SER A 358 -16.05 -6.85 -5.26
N SER A 359 -15.09 -5.92 -5.32
CA SER A 359 -13.76 -6.12 -4.74
C SER A 359 -13.78 -6.25 -3.22
N LEU A 360 -14.82 -5.75 -2.53
CA LEU A 360 -14.95 -5.86 -1.07
C LEU A 360 -14.99 -7.32 -0.60
N PHE A 361 -15.71 -8.16 -1.36
CA PHE A 361 -15.90 -9.57 -1.06
C PHE A 361 -14.88 -10.48 -1.74
N SER A 362 -13.94 -9.90 -2.51
CA SER A 362 -12.90 -10.69 -3.15
C SER A 362 -12.09 -11.49 -2.13
N PRO A 363 -11.85 -12.80 -2.37
CA PRO A 363 -10.94 -13.61 -1.56
C PRO A 363 -9.46 -13.23 -1.77
N LEU A 364 -9.16 -12.41 -2.78
CA LEU A 364 -7.81 -11.97 -3.12
C LEU A 364 -7.45 -10.68 -2.36
N PHE A 365 -7.22 -10.80 -1.06
CA PHE A 365 -6.82 -9.69 -0.20
C PHE A 365 -5.52 -9.96 0.56
N GLY A 366 -4.81 -8.87 0.91
CA GLY A 366 -3.41 -8.93 1.36
C GLY A 366 -3.18 -9.83 2.57
N TRP A 367 -4.04 -9.77 3.60
CA TRP A 367 -3.86 -10.62 4.78
C TRP A 367 -4.09 -12.10 4.50
N ALA A 368 -5.04 -12.44 3.63
CA ALA A 368 -5.24 -13.82 3.20
C ALA A 368 -4.08 -14.32 2.33
N GLY A 369 -3.50 -13.44 1.50
CA GLY A 369 -2.29 -13.75 0.73
C GLY A 369 -1.08 -14.04 1.63
N ILE A 370 -0.78 -13.16 2.59
CA ILE A 370 0.34 -13.36 3.54
C ILE A 370 0.14 -14.64 4.36
N TRP A 371 -1.07 -14.86 4.90
CA TRP A 371 -1.38 -16.07 5.65
C TRP A 371 -1.30 -17.34 4.79
N GLY A 372 -1.88 -17.31 3.59
CA GLY A 372 -1.94 -18.48 2.72
C GLY A 372 -0.56 -18.88 2.22
N ASP A 373 0.27 -17.91 1.86
CA ASP A 373 1.62 -18.17 1.38
C ASP A 373 2.58 -18.50 2.53
N LEU A 374 2.55 -17.73 3.63
CA LEU A 374 3.61 -17.73 4.65
C LEU A 374 3.15 -18.18 6.05
N GLY A 375 1.87 -18.54 6.21
CA GLY A 375 1.30 -19.01 7.47
C GLY A 375 1.24 -17.96 8.58
N ILE A 376 1.00 -18.42 9.80
CA ILE A 376 0.93 -17.56 10.99
C ILE A 376 2.29 -16.91 11.28
N LEU A 377 3.40 -17.60 11.02
CA LEU A 377 4.74 -17.06 11.25
C LEU A 377 5.04 -15.91 10.29
N GLY A 378 4.61 -16.01 9.03
CA GLY A 378 4.70 -14.91 8.07
C GLY A 378 3.93 -13.67 8.51
N ILE A 379 2.69 -13.85 8.97
CA ILE A 379 1.89 -12.76 9.54
C ILE A 379 2.60 -12.12 10.74
N ALA A 380 3.10 -12.94 11.68
CA ALA A 380 3.78 -12.44 12.87
C ALA A 380 5.05 -11.65 12.52
N ALA A 381 5.86 -12.14 11.57
CA ALA A 381 7.06 -11.47 11.09
C ALA A 381 6.73 -10.15 10.37
N TYR A 382 5.67 -10.11 9.55
CA TYR A 382 5.20 -8.89 8.90
C TYR A 382 4.67 -7.87 9.92
N PHE A 383 3.89 -8.30 10.92
CA PHE A 383 3.44 -7.42 12.00
C PHE A 383 4.58 -6.94 12.88
N TYR A 384 5.64 -7.72 13.07
CA TYR A 384 6.82 -7.28 13.79
C TYR A 384 7.50 -6.09 13.08
N LEU A 385 7.67 -6.17 11.75
CA LEU A 385 8.15 -5.04 10.93
C LEU A 385 7.22 -3.82 11.04
N ALA A 386 5.91 -4.04 10.88
CA ALA A 386 4.91 -2.98 11.03
C ALA A 386 4.96 -2.34 12.41
N PHE A 387 5.14 -3.13 13.47
CA PHE A 387 5.23 -2.65 14.84
C PHE A 387 6.46 -1.77 15.08
N ILE A 388 7.63 -2.12 14.51
CA ILE A 388 8.82 -1.27 14.56
C ILE A 388 8.53 0.08 13.92
N VAL A 389 7.94 0.09 12.72
CA VAL A 389 7.55 1.32 12.01
C VAL A 389 6.55 2.14 12.82
N TRP A 390 5.51 1.51 13.34
CA TRP A 390 4.48 2.15 14.17
C TRP A 390 5.06 2.87 15.38
N GLN A 391 5.91 2.17 16.14
CA GLN A 391 6.45 2.69 17.39
C GLN A 391 7.53 3.74 17.16
N LYS A 392 8.35 3.60 16.12
CA LYS A 392 9.60 4.37 15.98
C LYS A 392 9.64 5.34 14.81
N VAL A 393 8.83 5.12 13.78
CA VAL A 393 8.79 5.95 12.57
C VAL A 393 7.52 6.80 12.53
N CYS A 394 6.36 6.24 12.92
CA CYS A 394 5.09 6.95 12.95
C CYS A 394 4.96 7.91 14.15
N VAL A 395 5.82 8.94 14.16
CA VAL A 395 5.95 9.95 15.21
C VAL A 395 4.81 10.98 15.22
N ILE A 396 4.05 11.09 14.12
CA ILE A 396 2.88 11.96 13.99
C ILE A 396 1.61 11.14 13.69
N ASP A 397 0.45 11.68 14.08
CA ASP A 397 -0.85 11.00 13.89
C ASP A 397 -1.17 10.74 12.42
N LEU A 398 -0.70 11.60 11.50
CA LEU A 398 -0.85 11.37 10.07
C LEU A 398 -0.14 10.08 9.62
N SER A 399 1.06 9.80 10.10
CA SER A 399 1.77 8.57 9.74
C SER A 399 1.08 7.33 10.30
N LYS A 400 0.56 7.41 11.53
CA LYS A 400 -0.26 6.35 12.14
C LYS A 400 -1.54 6.12 11.34
N TYR A 401 -2.21 7.19 10.93
CA TYR A 401 -3.40 7.14 10.08
C TYR A 401 -3.13 6.40 8.77
N LEU A 402 -2.04 6.76 8.07
CA LEU A 402 -1.67 6.12 6.81
C LEU A 402 -1.32 4.64 7.00
N MET A 403 -0.64 4.28 8.09
CA MET A 403 -0.32 2.89 8.39
C MET A 403 -1.59 2.06 8.69
N LEU A 404 -2.55 2.61 9.43
CA LEU A 404 -3.86 1.97 9.65
C LEU A 404 -4.66 1.86 8.34
N THR A 405 -4.52 2.83 7.44
CA THR A 405 -5.15 2.79 6.12
C THR A 405 -4.61 1.62 5.30
N VAL A 406 -3.28 1.43 5.28
CA VAL A 406 -2.65 0.23 4.67
C VAL A 406 -3.16 -1.05 5.32
N PHE A 407 -3.31 -1.07 6.65
CA PHE A 407 -3.85 -2.23 7.36
C PHE A 407 -5.27 -2.59 6.92
N VAL A 408 -6.17 -1.60 6.84
CA VAL A 408 -7.55 -1.82 6.39
C VAL A 408 -7.58 -2.24 4.93
N PHE A 409 -6.76 -1.63 4.08
CA PHE A 409 -6.66 -2.06 2.69
C PHE A 409 -6.27 -3.53 2.56
N GLY A 410 -5.39 -4.03 3.42
CA GLY A 410 -5.05 -5.44 3.46
C GLY A 410 -6.23 -6.39 3.74
N LEU A 411 -7.33 -5.91 4.33
CA LEU A 411 -8.55 -6.70 4.57
C LEU A 411 -9.49 -6.73 3.36
N ILE A 412 -9.34 -5.77 2.45
CA ILE A 412 -10.25 -5.56 1.32
C ILE A 412 -9.59 -5.97 0.01
N PHE A 413 -8.35 -5.52 -0.21
CA PHE A 413 -7.60 -5.70 -1.44
C PHE A 413 -6.23 -6.33 -1.16
N SER A 414 -5.60 -6.80 -2.21
CA SER A 414 -4.18 -7.17 -2.27
C SER A 414 -3.21 -5.98 -2.23
N GLN A 415 -3.69 -4.78 -1.86
CA GLN A 415 -2.92 -3.54 -1.91
C GLN A 415 -1.65 -3.54 -1.06
N LEU A 416 -1.50 -4.46 -0.10
CA LEU A 416 -0.24 -4.65 0.65
C LEU A 416 0.95 -5.01 -0.26
N GLU A 417 0.68 -5.63 -1.40
CA GLU A 417 1.67 -6.05 -2.39
C GLU A 417 1.66 -5.14 -3.62
N GLU A 418 0.93 -4.01 -3.60
CA GLU A 418 0.86 -3.08 -4.72
C GLU A 418 1.90 -1.97 -4.57
N PRO A 419 3.07 -2.07 -5.24
CA PRO A 419 4.21 -1.17 -5.00
C PRO A 419 3.86 0.29 -5.30
N GLY A 420 3.01 0.54 -6.30
CA GLY A 420 2.55 1.89 -6.63
C GLY A 420 1.84 2.61 -5.47
N TYR A 421 1.13 1.86 -4.62
CA TYR A 421 0.46 2.41 -3.44
C TYR A 421 1.36 2.34 -2.19
N THR A 422 1.91 1.17 -1.87
CA THR A 422 2.65 0.98 -0.62
C THR A 422 3.94 1.76 -0.57
N LEU A 423 4.68 1.88 -1.69
CA LEU A 423 5.89 2.71 -1.73
C LEU A 423 5.55 4.19 -1.65
N PHE A 424 4.42 4.63 -2.22
CA PHE A 424 3.95 6.00 -2.08
C PHE A 424 3.64 6.30 -0.60
N VAL A 425 2.85 5.46 0.08
CA VAL A 425 2.53 5.63 1.49
C VAL A 425 3.77 5.54 2.39
N ALA A 426 4.65 4.56 2.16
CA ALA A 426 5.93 4.43 2.86
C ALA A 426 6.76 5.71 2.74
N THR A 427 6.75 6.34 1.56
CA THR A 427 7.39 7.63 1.33
C THR A 427 6.76 8.75 2.16
N MET A 428 5.43 8.83 2.21
CA MET A 428 4.73 9.84 3.01
C MET A 428 5.00 9.68 4.53
N ILE A 429 5.05 8.44 5.01
CA ILE A 429 5.42 8.10 6.39
C ILE A 429 6.87 8.53 6.67
N GLY A 430 7.80 8.18 5.79
CA GLY A 430 9.21 8.57 5.89
C GLY A 430 9.43 10.09 5.85
N LEU A 431 8.68 10.81 5.02
CA LEU A 431 8.67 12.28 4.99
C LEU A 431 8.18 12.86 6.33
N GLY A 432 7.12 12.30 6.92
CA GLY A 432 6.64 12.72 8.24
C GLY A 432 7.69 12.53 9.33
N TRP A 433 8.49 11.46 9.26
CA TRP A 433 9.61 11.25 10.17
C TRP A 433 10.73 12.28 9.97
N GLN A 434 11.12 12.54 8.72
CA GLN A 434 12.17 13.53 8.39
C GLN A 434 11.78 14.95 8.85
N ASP A 435 10.52 15.34 8.63
CA ASP A 435 9.99 16.63 9.08
C ASP A 435 10.10 16.80 10.60
N TYR A 436 9.71 15.76 11.34
CA TYR A 436 9.83 15.74 12.80
C TYR A 436 11.29 15.89 13.26
N GLN A 437 12.23 15.16 12.64
CA GLN A 437 13.64 15.25 13.00
C GLN A 437 14.23 16.64 12.71
N ASN A 438 13.87 17.25 11.59
CA ASN A 438 14.30 18.61 11.25
C ASN A 438 13.78 19.62 12.28
N ASN A 439 12.51 19.50 12.70
CA ASN A 439 11.93 20.34 13.73
C ASN A 439 12.61 20.17 15.09
N VAL A 440 12.97 18.95 15.49
CA VAL A 440 13.72 18.69 16.73
C VAL A 440 15.12 19.31 16.68
N ARG A 441 15.86 19.13 15.57
CA ARG A 441 17.20 19.71 15.40
C ARG A 441 17.18 21.23 15.42
N ASN A 442 16.20 21.86 14.75
CA ASN A 442 16.06 23.31 14.73
C ASN A 442 15.80 23.87 16.14
N LYS A 443 14.96 23.20 16.95
CA LYS A 443 14.72 23.60 18.34
C LYS A 443 15.98 23.49 19.20
N LEU A 444 16.76 22.43 19.03
CA LEU A 444 18.03 22.25 19.76
C LEU A 444 19.11 23.26 19.34
N ALA A 445 19.11 23.73 18.09
CA ALA A 445 20.05 24.75 17.62
C ALA A 445 19.69 26.18 18.08
N GLN A 446 18.46 26.39 18.56
CA GLN A 446 17.99 27.66 19.12
C GLN A 446 18.17 27.76 20.64
N GLN A 447 18.48 26.64 21.30
CA GLN A 447 18.82 26.53 22.72
C GLN A 447 20.33 26.59 22.88
#